data_AF-V4Q6L0-F1
#
_entry.id   AF-V4Q6L0-F1
#
_cell.length_a   1.000
_cell.length_b   1.000
_cell.length_c   1.000
_cell.angle_alpha   90.00
_cell.angle_beta   90.00
_cell.angle_gamma   90.00
#
_symmetry.space_group_name_H-M   'P 1'
#
loop_
_entity.id
_entity.type
_entity.pdbx_description
1 polymer ?
#
loop_
_entity_poly.entity_id
_entity_poly.type
_entity_poly.pdbx_seq_one_letter_code
_entity_poly.pdbx_strand_id
1 'polypeptide(L)'
;MDWGAALKIGGPSVLASFVFSQLIIAYLERAELIKSSLLLNIILLLVIFIFCSFMGWLWLSSKSSKPTESGVLDNEINGNEVENSMKVGEGQNVERNEINDNKVKGDLVVGGKE
;
A
#
# COMPACT_ATOMS: atom_id res chain seq x y z
N MET A 1 -13.41 18.37 -1.64
CA MET A 1 -12.47 17.77 -2.60
C MET A 1 -11.17 18.54 -2.48
N ASP A 2 -10.09 17.90 -2.01
CA ASP A 2 -8.84 18.60 -1.72
C ASP A 2 -7.98 18.72 -2.99
N TRP A 3 -8.13 19.87 -3.65
CA TRP A 3 -7.43 20.19 -4.89
C TRP A 3 -5.91 20.29 -4.69
N GLY A 4 -5.43 20.59 -3.48
CA GLY A 4 -3.99 20.68 -3.18
C GLY A 4 -3.31 19.30 -3.26
N ALA A 5 -3.95 18.28 -2.68
CA ALA A 5 -3.48 16.90 -2.79
C ALA A 5 -3.53 16.39 -4.23
N ALA A 6 -4.63 16.66 -4.94
CA ALA A 6 -4.81 16.28 -6.35
C ALA A 6 -3.74 16.90 -7.26
N LEU A 7 -3.38 18.17 -7.07
CA LEU A 7 -2.35 18.84 -7.87
C LEU A 7 -0.95 18.31 -7.55
N LYS A 8 -0.66 18.00 -6.29
CA LYS A 8 0.66 17.52 -5.83
C LYS A 8 0.99 16.10 -6.31
N ILE A 9 -0.03 15.26 -6.52
CA ILE A 9 0.10 13.88 -7.03
C ILE A 9 -0.09 13.85 -8.56
N GLY A 10 -1.06 14.59 -9.09
CA GLY A 10 -1.38 14.64 -10.51
C GLY A 10 -0.36 15.43 -11.33
N GLY A 11 0.16 16.55 -10.83
CA GLY A 11 1.08 17.44 -11.54
C GLY A 11 2.35 16.72 -12.05
N PRO A 12 3.12 16.03 -11.19
CA PRO A 12 4.28 15.25 -11.60
C PRO A 12 3.92 14.15 -12.61
N SER A 13 2.76 13.51 -12.43
CA SER A 13 2.26 12.44 -13.30
C SER A 13 1.93 12.95 -14.71
N VAL A 14 1.29 14.13 -14.81
CA VAL A 14 0.98 14.81 -16.08
C VAL A 14 2.25 15.24 -16.80
N LEU A 15 3.22 15.82 -16.07
CA LEU A 15 4.52 16.19 -16.65
C LEU A 15 5.29 14.97 -17.16
N ALA A 16 5.35 13.88 -16.40
CA ALA A 16 5.97 12.63 -16.83
C ALA A 16 5.28 12.05 -18.08
N SER A 17 3.95 12.03 -18.10
CA SER A 17 3.16 11.56 -19.25
C SER A 17 3.39 12.42 -20.49
N PHE A 18 3.49 13.74 -20.34
CA PHE A 18 3.78 14.66 -21.43
C PHE A 18 5.19 14.46 -22.01
N VAL A 19 6.22 14.38 -21.16
CA VAL A 19 7.61 14.12 -21.58
C VAL A 19 7.73 12.77 -22.28
N PHE A 20 7.08 11.73 -21.74
CA PHE A 20 7.08 10.40 -22.34
C PHE A 20 6.35 10.36 -23.69
N SER A 21 5.22 11.07 -23.82
CA SER A 21 4.50 11.24 -25.08
C SER A 21 5.35 11.95 -26.14
N GLN A 22 6.01 13.06 -25.77
CA GLN A 22 6.93 13.78 -26.68
C GLN A 22 8.12 12.92 -27.11
N LEU A 23 8.68 12.11 -26.21
CA LEU A 23 9.76 11.17 -26.53
C LEU A 23 9.29 10.10 -27.54
N ILE A 24 8.10 9.54 -27.33
CA ILE A 24 7.50 8.56 -28.24
C ILE A 24 7.21 9.19 -29.60
N ILE A 25 6.60 10.37 -29.65
CA ILE A 25 6.30 11.08 -30.91
C ILE A 25 7.60 11.40 -31.67
N ALA A 26 8.59 11.98 -31.00
CA ALA A 26 9.88 12.31 -31.63
C ALA A 26 10.63 11.06 -32.14
N TYR A 27 10.51 9.92 -31.44
CA TYR A 27 11.03 8.63 -31.90
C TYR A 27 10.27 8.12 -33.13
N LEU A 28 8.93 8.14 -33.11
CA LEU A 28 8.05 7.71 -34.20
C LEU A 28 8.15 8.59 -35.45
N GLU A 29 8.44 9.89 -35.31
CA GLU A 29 8.64 10.81 -36.45
C GLU A 29 10.04 10.69 -37.06
N ARG A 30 11.10 10.57 -36.23
CA ARG A 30 12.48 10.43 -36.73
C ARG A 30 12.77 9.05 -37.27
N ALA A 31 12.16 8.02 -36.69
CA ALA A 31 12.31 6.66 -37.16
C ALA A 31 11.21 6.38 -38.18
N GLU A 32 11.55 6.38 -39.48
CA GLU A 32 10.63 6.06 -40.59
C GLU A 32 10.04 4.63 -40.54
N LEU A 33 10.25 3.90 -39.45
CA LEU A 33 9.71 2.59 -39.11
C LEU A 33 8.22 2.45 -39.47
N ILE A 34 7.40 3.47 -39.18
CA ILE A 34 5.96 3.44 -39.49
C ILE A 34 5.69 3.35 -40.99
N LYS A 35 6.45 4.09 -41.80
CA LYS A 35 6.34 4.09 -43.28
C LYS A 35 7.07 2.92 -43.92
N SER A 36 8.12 2.42 -43.29
CA SER A 36 9.05 1.45 -43.87
C SER A 36 8.59 -0.01 -43.72
N SER A 37 7.91 -0.38 -42.62
CA SER A 37 7.52 -1.78 -42.38
C SER A 37 6.29 -1.95 -41.49
N LEU A 38 5.20 -2.45 -42.08
CA LEU A 38 3.99 -2.85 -41.36
C LEU A 38 4.27 -3.93 -40.30
N LEU A 39 5.20 -4.84 -40.56
CA LEU A 39 5.62 -5.89 -39.63
C LEU A 39 6.28 -5.30 -38.38
N LEU A 40 7.06 -4.22 -38.53
CA LEU A 40 7.74 -3.56 -37.41
C LEU A 40 6.75 -2.79 -36.53
N ASN A 41 5.70 -2.19 -37.12
CA ASN A 41 4.58 -1.62 -36.38
C ASN A 41 3.85 -2.67 -35.53
N ILE A 42 3.61 -3.87 -36.07
CA ILE A 42 2.99 -4.99 -35.32
C ILE A 42 3.87 -5.41 -34.15
N ILE A 43 5.19 -5.56 -34.36
CA ILE A 43 6.13 -5.91 -33.29
C ILE A 43 6.14 -4.85 -32.19
N LEU A 44 6.20 -3.57 -32.56
CA LEU A 44 6.19 -2.46 -31.60
C LEU A 44 4.91 -2.44 -30.77
N LEU A 45 3.75 -2.62 -31.41
CA LEU A 45 2.45 -2.67 -30.73
C LEU A 45 2.35 -3.87 -29.78
N LEU A 46 2.87 -5.03 -30.18
CA LEU A 46 2.94 -6.23 -29.35
C LEU A 46 3.85 -6.03 -28.12
N VAL A 47 5.01 -5.39 -28.28
CA VAL A 47 5.92 -5.02 -27.17
C VAL A 47 5.24 -4.06 -26.20
N ILE A 48 4.56 -3.01 -26.70
CA ILE A 48 3.80 -2.06 -25.87
C ILE A 48 2.67 -2.79 -25.13
N PHE A 49 1.95 -3.68 -25.79
CA PHE A 49 0.87 -4.47 -25.18
C PHE A 49 1.39 -5.34 -24.02
N ILE A 50 2.47 -6.10 -24.23
CA ILE A 50 3.09 -6.91 -23.18
C ILE A 50 3.56 -6.03 -22.01
N PHE A 51 4.21 -4.89 -22.28
CA PHE A 51 4.65 -3.96 -21.24
C PHE A 51 3.48 -3.43 -20.41
N CYS A 52 2.39 -3.00 -21.06
CA CYS A 52 1.18 -2.54 -20.37
C CYS A 52 0.51 -3.67 -19.56
N SER A 53 0.43 -4.88 -20.10
CA SER A 53 -0.08 -6.05 -19.37
C SER A 53 0.76 -6.39 -18.15
N PHE A 54 2.09 -6.32 -18.27
CA PHE A 54 3.02 -6.58 -17.16
C PHE A 54 2.91 -5.50 -16.07
N MET A 55 2.87 -4.21 -16.44
CA MET A 55 2.68 -3.12 -15.48
C MET A 55 1.31 -3.17 -14.80
N GLY A 56 0.25 -3.48 -15.54
CA GLY A 56 -1.09 -3.70 -14.97
C GLY A 56 -1.12 -4.88 -14.01
N TRP A 57 -0.44 -5.98 -14.34
CA TRP A 57 -0.30 -7.14 -13.46
C TRP A 57 0.52 -6.83 -12.20
N LEU A 58 1.63 -6.10 -12.32
CA LEU A 58 2.45 -5.66 -11.18
C LEU A 58 1.63 -4.77 -10.22
N TRP A 59 0.79 -3.89 -10.78
CA TRP A 59 -0.10 -3.02 -10.00
C TRP A 59 -1.20 -3.82 -9.28
N LEU A 60 -1.82 -4.80 -9.95
CA LEU A 60 -2.79 -5.71 -9.32
C LEU A 60 -2.15 -6.60 -8.24
N SER A 61 -0.93 -7.09 -8.48
CA SER A 61 -0.14 -7.92 -7.55
C SER A 61 0.30 -7.16 -6.29
N SER A 62 0.33 -5.82 -6.32
CA SER A 62 0.70 -4.99 -5.16
C SER A 62 -0.27 -5.10 -3.97
N LYS A 63 -1.45 -5.72 -4.14
CA LYS A 63 -2.43 -5.97 -3.07
C LYS A 63 -2.35 -7.38 -2.49
N SER A 64 -1.14 -7.78 -2.09
CA SER A 64 -0.98 -8.63 -0.91
C SER A 64 -0.51 -7.77 0.28
N SER A 65 -1.32 -6.76 0.61
CA SER A 65 -1.38 -6.31 2.00
C SER A 65 -1.94 -7.48 2.79
N LYS A 66 -1.06 -8.32 3.35
CA LYS A 66 -1.42 -9.03 4.58
C LYS A 66 -2.04 -7.97 5.49
N PRO A 67 -3.23 -8.19 6.08
CA PRO A 67 -3.63 -7.34 7.18
C PRO A 67 -2.49 -7.43 8.19
N THR A 68 -1.85 -6.29 8.49
CA THR A 68 -1.11 -6.17 9.75
C THR A 68 -2.10 -6.59 10.82
N GLU A 69 -1.83 -7.67 11.54
CA GLU A 69 -2.75 -8.17 12.55
C GLU A 69 -2.93 -7.06 13.58
N SER A 70 -4.06 -6.33 13.48
CA SER A 70 -4.11 -4.93 13.88
C SER A 70 -4.44 -4.84 15.34
N GLY A 71 -3.41 -4.65 16.12
CA GLY A 71 -3.33 -5.45 17.29
C GLY A 71 -1.97 -6.07 17.26
N VAL A 72 -1.90 -7.25 17.82
CA VAL A 72 -0.79 -7.58 18.67
C VAL A 72 -1.16 -8.99 19.31
N LEU A 73 -0.24 -9.98 19.49
CA LEU A 73 -0.42 -11.40 19.98
C LEU A 73 0.70 -11.89 20.98
N ASP A 74 0.52 -12.91 21.84
CA ASP A 74 1.55 -13.56 22.73
C ASP A 74 1.87 -12.97 24.14
N ASN A 75 0.89 -12.47 24.91
CA ASN A 75 1.14 -11.93 26.28
C ASN A 75 1.24 -13.01 27.38
N GLU A 76 2.00 -12.68 28.42
CA GLU A 76 2.02 -13.32 29.74
C GLU A 76 1.41 -12.35 30.78
N ILE A 77 0.50 -12.83 31.64
CA ILE A 77 -0.19 -11.98 32.62
C ILE A 77 -0.35 -12.78 33.92
N ASN A 78 0.41 -12.44 34.97
CA ASN A 78 0.55 -13.28 36.18
C ASN A 78 0.54 -12.46 37.49
N GLY A 79 0.08 -13.03 38.62
CA GLY A 79 0.19 -12.38 39.94
C GLY A 79 -0.61 -11.07 40.17
N ASN A 80 -1.38 -10.56 39.19
CA ASN A 80 -2.15 -9.33 39.35
C ASN A 80 -3.37 -9.50 40.28
N GLU A 81 -3.61 -8.51 41.13
CA GLU A 81 -4.74 -8.41 42.05
C GLU A 81 -5.56 -7.16 41.70
N VAL A 82 -6.76 -7.36 41.15
CA VAL A 82 -7.62 -6.28 40.65
C VAL A 82 -8.97 -6.34 41.38
N GLU A 83 -9.31 -5.27 42.11
CA GLU A 83 -10.49 -5.25 42.99
C GLU A 83 -11.83 -5.13 42.21
N ASN A 84 -11.84 -4.56 40.99
CA ASN A 84 -13.07 -4.37 40.20
C ASN A 84 -13.11 -5.22 38.91
N SER A 85 -12.44 -4.80 37.83
CA SER A 85 -12.39 -5.59 36.59
C SER A 85 -11.06 -5.48 35.82
N MET A 86 -10.58 -6.58 35.26
CA MET A 86 -9.44 -6.56 34.34
C MET A 86 -9.94 -6.77 32.90
N LYS A 87 -9.64 -5.83 32.00
CA LYS A 87 -9.91 -5.93 30.57
C LYS A 87 -8.60 -6.09 29.81
N VAL A 88 -8.62 -6.82 28.71
CA VAL A 88 -7.47 -6.96 27.80
C VAL A 88 -7.97 -6.86 26.36
N GLY A 89 -7.50 -5.87 25.60
CA GLY A 89 -7.81 -5.69 24.17
C GLY A 89 -9.12 -4.96 23.89
N GLU A 90 -9.41 -3.88 24.63
CA GLU A 90 -10.60 -3.03 24.51
C GLU A 90 -10.60 -2.22 23.19
N GLY A 91 -10.43 -2.83 22.00
CA GLY A 91 -10.46 -2.17 20.67
C GLY A 91 -9.14 -2.18 19.86
N GLN A 92 -8.16 -2.95 20.30
CA GLN A 92 -6.99 -3.42 19.56
C GLN A 92 -6.83 -4.92 19.94
N ASN A 93 -6.17 -5.78 19.16
CA ASN A 93 -5.72 -7.08 19.74
C ASN A 93 -4.64 -6.80 20.84
N VAL A 94 -3.93 -7.78 21.46
CA VAL A 94 -2.87 -7.51 22.50
C VAL A 94 -1.65 -8.48 22.45
N GLU A 95 -0.37 -7.99 22.59
CA GLU A 95 0.93 -8.65 22.16
C GLU A 95 2.11 -8.72 23.10
N ARG A 96 2.77 -9.90 23.16
CA ARG A 96 4.15 -10.11 23.65
C ARG A 96 4.45 -9.37 24.97
N ASN A 97 3.43 -8.95 25.71
CA ASN A 97 3.55 -8.15 26.93
C ASN A 97 3.61 -9.11 28.10
N GLU A 98 4.52 -8.86 29.03
CA GLU A 98 4.48 -9.50 30.33
C GLU A 98 3.91 -8.49 31.35
N ILE A 99 2.82 -8.85 32.03
CA ILE A 99 2.07 -7.94 32.91
C ILE A 99 1.88 -8.64 34.25
N ASN A 100 2.80 -8.39 35.18
CA ASN A 100 2.85 -9.14 36.43
C ASN A 100 2.71 -8.28 37.68
N ASP A 101 2.16 -8.90 38.75
CA ASP A 101 2.18 -8.43 40.14
C ASP A 101 1.55 -7.05 40.44
N ASN A 102 0.66 -6.55 39.59
CA ASN A 102 -0.04 -5.27 39.81
C ASN A 102 -1.15 -5.39 40.85
N LYS A 103 -1.28 -4.41 41.76
CA LYS A 103 -2.41 -4.29 42.70
C LYS A 103 -3.26 -3.06 42.36
N VAL A 104 -4.49 -3.27 41.90
CA VAL A 104 -5.36 -2.21 41.34
C VAL A 104 -6.71 -2.18 42.05
N LYS A 105 -7.08 -1.04 42.64
CA LYS A 105 -8.34 -0.85 43.42
C LYS A 105 -9.59 -0.54 42.59
N GLY A 106 -9.51 -0.80 41.29
CA GLY A 106 -10.49 -0.38 40.29
C GLY A 106 -10.31 -1.23 39.05
N ASP A 107 -10.49 -0.63 37.88
CA ASP A 107 -10.33 -1.34 36.61
C ASP A 107 -8.88 -1.33 36.10
N LEU A 108 -8.43 -2.46 35.57
CA LEU A 108 -7.14 -2.63 34.90
C LEU A 108 -7.37 -2.95 33.42
N VAL A 109 -7.19 -1.98 32.54
CA VAL A 109 -7.37 -2.15 31.09
C VAL A 109 -6.02 -2.28 30.39
N VAL A 110 -5.83 -3.38 29.66
CA VAL A 110 -4.60 -3.71 28.92
C VAL A 110 -4.88 -3.67 27.42
N GLY A 111 -4.58 -2.55 26.77
CA GLY A 111 -4.77 -2.37 25.33
C GLY A 111 -6.22 -2.06 24.93
N GLY A 112 -6.40 -1.28 23.86
CA GLY A 112 -7.72 -0.91 23.34
C GLY A 112 -7.84 0.38 22.51
N LYS A 113 -8.99 0.55 21.87
CA LYS A 113 -9.62 1.77 21.35
C LYS A 113 -11.09 1.80 21.82
N GLU A 114 -11.52 2.93 22.37
CA GLU A 114 -12.95 3.24 22.61
C GLU A 114 -13.87 2.87 21.41
#